data_AF-F5ZFH9-F1
#
_entry.id   AF-F5ZFH9-F1
#
_cell.length_a   1.000
_cell.length_b   1.000
_cell.length_c   1.000
_cell.angle_alpha   90.00
_cell.angle_beta   90.00
_cell.angle_gamma   90.00
#
_symmetry.space_group_name_H-M   'P 1'
#
loop_
_entity.id
_entity.type
_entity.pdbx_description
1 polymer ?
#
loop_
_entity_poly.entity_id
_entity_poly.type
_entity_poly.pdbx_seq_one_letter_code
_entity_poly.pdbx_strand_id
1 'polypeptide(L)' 'MGTINIRVNDELKARSFAALEKLGVTPSELVRQTLEYVAQREKLPFKSVPLTSEDEVLIAVAQARLADPEAGVKVSLDDL' A
#
# COMPACT_ATOMS: atom_id res chain seq x y z
N MET A 1 24.52 -3.88 15.25
CA MET A 1 23.99 -3.87 13.87
C MET A 1 23.67 -5.29 13.49
N GLY A 2 22.46 -5.56 12.99
CA GLY A 2 22.09 -6.87 12.44
C GLY A 2 22.30 -6.92 10.92
N THR A 3 22.46 -8.12 10.37
CA THR A 3 22.60 -8.35 8.93
C THR A 3 21.33 -8.98 8.39
N ILE A 4 20.83 -8.49 7.25
CA ILE A 4 19.66 -9.05 6.55
C ILE A 4 20.14 -9.61 5.21
N ASN A 5 19.85 -10.89 4.96
CA ASN A 5 20.09 -11.52 3.66
C ASN A 5 18.77 -11.66 2.90
N ILE A 6 18.69 -11.05 1.71
CA ILE A 6 17.46 -11.03 0.89
C ILE A 6 17.76 -11.77 -0.42
N ARG A 7 16.91 -12.74 -0.77
CA ARG A 7 16.93 -13.39 -2.08
C ARG A 7 16.04 -12.61 -3.04
N VAL A 8 16.59 -12.26 -4.18
CA VAL A 8 15.89 -11.57 -5.27
C VAL A 8 16.27 -12.22 -6.59
N ASN A 9 15.39 -12.14 -7.57
CA ASN A 9 15.72 -12.54 -8.93
C ASN A 9 16.85 -11.66 -9.49
N ASP A 10 17.78 -12.27 -10.25
CA ASP A 10 18.97 -11.58 -10.77
C ASP A 10 18.63 -10.43 -11.72
N GLU A 11 17.60 -10.58 -12.55
CA GLU A 11 17.15 -9.53 -13.46
C GLU A 11 16.57 -8.34 -12.68
N LEU A 12 15.77 -8.62 -11.66
CA LEU A 12 15.23 -7.60 -10.77
C LEU A 12 16.34 -6.86 -10.02
N LYS A 13 17.35 -7.59 -9.54
CA LYS A 13 18.53 -7.01 -8.89
C LYS A 13 19.25 -6.06 -9.83
N ALA A 14 19.54 -6.47 -11.07
CA ALA A 14 20.23 -5.64 -12.05
C ALA A 14 19.44 -4.36 -12.38
N ARG A 15 18.14 -4.50 -12.67
CA ARG A 15 17.29 -3.35 -13.02
C ARG A 15 17.12 -2.37 -11.86
N SER A 16 16.89 -2.88 -10.65
CA SER A 16 16.72 -2.03 -9.46
C SER A 16 18.01 -1.30 -9.08
N PHE A 17 19.17 -1.96 -9.18
CA PHE A 17 20.45 -1.33 -8.84
C PHE A 17 20.80 -0.21 -9.83
N ALA A 18 20.58 -0.42 -11.12
CA ALA A 18 20.78 0.63 -12.14
C ALA A 18 19.83 1.83 -11.94
N ALA A 19 18.59 1.58 -11.51
CA ALA A 19 17.65 2.65 -11.19
C ALA A 19 18.07 3.42 -9.92
N LEU A 20 18.53 2.71 -8.88
CA LEU A 20 19.00 3.29 -7.64
C LEU A 20 20.25 4.16 -7.83
N GLU A 21 21.17 3.72 -8.68
CA GLU A 21 22.37 4.50 -9.03
C GLU A 21 22.01 5.83 -9.69
N LYS A 22 21.02 5.84 -10.61
CA LYS A 22 20.51 7.08 -11.21
C LYS A 22 19.87 8.03 -10.20
N LEU A 23 19.30 7.49 -9.13
CA LEU A 23 18.71 8.26 -8.03
C LEU A 23 19.74 8.67 -6.97
N GLY A 24 20.99 8.20 -7.07
CA GLY A 24 22.04 8.46 -6.09
C GLY A 24 21.83 7.78 -4.74
N VAL A 25 20.99 6.74 -4.68
CA VAL A 25 20.63 6.04 -3.43
C VAL A 25 21.24 4.64 -3.42
N THR A 26 21.82 4.23 -2.29
CA THR A 26 22.34 2.86 -2.17
C THR A 26 21.22 1.85 -1.84
N PRO A 27 21.33 0.58 -2.27
CA PRO A 27 20.34 -0.44 -1.91
C PRO A 27 20.16 -0.61 -0.39
N SER A 28 21.26 -0.52 0.36
CA SER A 28 21.24 -0.59 1.83
C SER A 28 20.47 0.57 2.45
N GLU A 29 20.54 1.76 1.85
CA GLU A 29 19.82 2.93 2.31
C GLU A 29 18.32 2.84 2.01
N LEU A 30 17.95 2.40 0.81
CA LEU A 30 16.56 2.10 0.46
C LEU A 30 15.92 1.13 1.46
N VAL A 31 16.58 0.01 1.74
CA VAL A 31 16.05 -1.02 2.65
C VAL A 31 15.93 -0.45 4.07
N ARG A 32 16.92 0.31 4.55
CA ARG A 32 16.89 0.93 5.88
C ARG A 32 15.72 1.92 6.01
N GLN A 33 15.54 2.81 5.04
CA GLN A 33 14.44 3.78 5.05
C GLN A 33 13.08 3.10 5.00
N THR A 34 12.97 2.01 4.24
CA THR A 34 11.73 1.22 4.16
C THR A 34 11.40 0.58 5.50
N LEU A 35 12.39 -0.04 6.17
CA LEU A 35 12.19 -0.64 7.49
C LEU A 35 11.85 0.41 8.55
N GLU A 36 12.50 1.57 8.51
CA GLU A 36 12.21 2.70 9.40
C GLU A 36 10.77 3.20 9.22
N TYR A 37 10.32 3.35 7.97
CA TYR A 37 8.94 3.72 7.67
C TYR A 37 7.95 2.72 8.30
N VAL A 38 8.18 1.42 8.11
CA VAL A 38 7.32 0.37 8.65
C VAL A 38 7.32 0.40 10.18
N ALA A 39 8.48 0.57 10.81
CA ALA A 39 8.60 0.66 12.26
C ALA A 39 7.86 1.87 12.85
N GLN A 40 7.85 3.01 12.16
CA GLN A 40 7.22 4.24 12.65
C GLN A 40 5.72 4.34 12.32
N ARG A 41 5.29 3.80 11.17
CA ARG A 41 3.92 4.00 10.65
C ARG A 41 3.07 2.75 10.64
N GLU A 42 3.65 1.59 10.98
CA GLU A 42 3.00 0.27 10.98
C GLU A 42 2.30 -0.06 9.64
N LYS A 43 2.79 0.53 8.56
CA LYS A 43 2.23 0.44 7.20
C LYS A 43 3.36 0.36 6.19
N LEU A 44 3.09 -0.24 5.03
CA LEU A 44 4.05 -0.26 3.92
C LEU A 44 4.08 1.12 3.23
N PRO A 45 5.27 1.63 2.83
CA PRO A 45 5.38 2.91 2.13
C PRO A 45 4.79 2.85 0.72
N PHE A 46 4.68 1.66 0.17
CA PHE A 46 3.96 1.39 -1.06
C PHE A 46 2.60 0.82 -0.68
N LYS A 47 1.56 1.39 -1.24
CA LYS A 47 0.22 0.79 -1.19
C LYS A 47 0.34 -0.62 -1.79
N SER A 48 0.19 -1.66 -0.96
CA SER A 48 -0.01 -3.05 -1.39
C SER A 48 -1.39 -3.17 -2.01
N VAL A 49 -1.55 -2.62 -3.19
CA VAL A 49 -2.87 -2.31 -3.71
C VAL A 49 -2.81 -2.69 -5.17
N PRO A 50 -3.54 -3.72 -5.60
CA PRO A 50 -4.70 -3.35 -6.33
C PRO A 50 -5.66 -2.68 -5.34
N LEU A 51 -6.13 -1.49 -5.68
CA LEU A 51 -7.44 -1.05 -5.27
C LEU A 51 -8.16 -1.99 -6.21
N THR A 52 -8.48 -3.20 -5.73
CA THR A 52 -9.06 -4.18 -6.64
C THR A 52 -10.26 -3.47 -7.21
N SER A 53 -10.54 -3.68 -8.49
CA SER A 53 -11.64 -3.01 -9.17
C SER A 53 -12.94 -3.05 -8.33
N GLU A 54 -13.07 -4.03 -7.43
CA GLU A 54 -14.05 -4.12 -6.35
C GLU A 54 -14.13 -2.91 -5.41
N ASP A 55 -13.01 -2.40 -4.87
CA ASP A 55 -12.98 -1.22 -4.01
C ASP A 55 -13.33 0.05 -4.80
N GLU A 56 -12.88 0.16 -6.05
CA GLU A 56 -13.29 1.26 -6.93
C GLU A 56 -14.79 1.21 -7.24
N VAL A 57 -15.33 0.00 -7.46
CA VAL A 57 -16.77 -0.23 -7.65
C VAL A 57 -17.54 0.11 -6.37
N LEU A 58 -17.04 -0.29 -5.19
CA LEU A 58 -17.66 0.04 -3.91
C LEU A 58 -17.67 1.56 -3.65
N ILE A 59 -16.57 2.25 -3.96
CA ILE A 59 -16.49 3.71 -3.84
C ILE A 59 -17.45 4.38 -4.84
N ALA A 60 -17.52 3.90 -6.09
CA ALA A 60 -18.44 4.42 -7.09
C ALA A 60 -19.92 4.23 -6.67
N VAL A 61 -20.27 3.06 -6.13
CA VAL A 61 -21.61 2.77 -5.61
C VAL A 61 -21.93 3.66 -4.41
N ALA A 62 -20.99 3.85 -3.49
CA ALA A 62 -21.18 4.73 -2.34
C ALA A 62 -21.37 6.20 -2.78
N GLN A 63 -20.57 6.69 -3.73
CA GLN A 63 -20.71 8.02 -4.29
C GLN A 63 -22.07 8.22 -4.99
N ALA A 64 -22.52 7.23 -5.78
CA ALA A 64 -23.82 7.28 -6.45
C ALA A 64 -24.98 7.36 -5.43
N ARG A 65 -24.93 6.58 -4.35
CA ARG A 65 -25.95 6.61 -3.28
C ARG A 65 -25.91 7.88 -2.43
N LEU A 66 -24.75 8.49 -2.27
CA LEU A 66 -24.63 9.76 -1.55
C LEU A 66 -25.10 10.96 -2.40
N ALA A 67 -25.05 10.85 -3.73
CA ALA A 67 -25.56 11.88 -4.63
C ALA A 67 -27.09 11.99 -4.61
N ASP A 68 -27.79 10.87 -4.39
CA ASP A 68 -29.25 10.81 -4.19
C ASP A 68 -29.58 9.89 -2.99
N PRO A 69 -29.50 10.41 -1.76
CA PRO A 69 -29.63 9.60 -0.55
C PRO A 69 -31.09 9.23 -0.28
N GLU A 70 -31.35 7.92 -0.20
CA GLU A 70 -32.62 7.40 0.30
C GLU A 70 -32.78 7.71 1.80
N ALA A 71 -34.03 7.75 2.27
CA ALA A 71 -34.34 7.96 3.68
C ALA A 71 -33.75 6.83 4.53
N GLY A 72 -32.83 7.17 5.44
CA GLY A 72 -32.18 6.20 6.31
C GLY A 72 -33.17 5.50 7.24
N VAL A 73 -33.07 4.17 7.31
CA VAL A 73 -33.84 3.35 8.27
C VAL A 73 -33.04 3.28 9.57
N LYS A 74 -33.64 3.76 10.67
CA LYS A 74 -33.05 3.64 12.00
C LYS A 74 -33.28 2.22 12.52
N VAL A 75 -32.20 1.45 12.65
CA VAL A 75 -32.22 0.06 13.15
C VAL A 75 -31.47 -0.04 14.48
N SER A 76 -31.91 -0.92 15.38
CA SER A 76 -31.15 -1.29 16.57
C SER A 76 -30.28 -2.52 16.30
N LEU A 77 -29.31 -2.81 17.18
CA LEU A 77 -28.45 -4.00 17.01
C LEU A 77 -29.23 -5.31 17.11
N ASP A 78 -30.35 -5.31 17.83
CA ASP A 78 -31.24 -6.48 17.95
C ASP A 78 -32.08 -6.70 16.67
N ASP A 79 -32.12 -5.73 15.76
CA ASP A 79 -32.86 -5.75 14.49
C ASP A 79 -31.97 -6.01 13.26
N LEU A 80 -30.65 -6.20 13.45
CA LEU A 80 -29.65 -6.48 12.40
C LEU A 80 -29.52 -7.98 12.14
#